data_AF-A0A354NV59-F1
#
_entry.id   AF-A0A354NV59-F1
#
_cell.length_a   1.000
_cell.length_b   1.000
_cell.length_c   1.000
_cell.angle_alpha   90.00
_cell.angle_beta   90.00
_cell.angle_gamma   90.00
#
_symmetry.space_group_name_H-M   'P 1'
#
loop_
_entity.id
_entity.type
_entity.pdbx_description
1 polymer ?
#
loop_
_entity_poly.entity_id
_entity_poly.type
_entity_poly.pdbx_seq_one_letter_code
_entity_poly.pdbx_strand_id
1 'polypeptide(L)'
;MPEMSGAQALVRQLRSEGVDTIFALPGVQIMAAFDALHEAQNDINLVHVRHEQATTYMADGYAKATGKVGVAMAVPGPGALNASAGLGTAFASSSPVLLVSGQIDSGALGKRQGQLHEVEDQLDVFKPITKWNHRVTRVEEIPEAVHEAFRHMRTGRPRPVELEIPPDTLANLGMADIIEPEEYPAASASVDDIARAAKMLSEAQRPAIIAGGGSLIAGAGAELLRVAEMAQAPVMTTQSSKGVISEANPYHTGTNYVAVGPASQIMPDCDVLLAVGTRLLFREPQGKIPRIIHIDADSDEIGKNFPTELGIVADAKVAMGQLAERLKVTGVSKPSRADEIAGYKRATADSVQELAPHQVGIIRS
;
A
#
# COMPACT_ATOMS: atom_id res chain seq x y z
N MET A 1 -29.51 13.53 12.34
CA MET A 1 -29.84 12.40 11.46
C MET A 1 -31.04 12.68 10.57
N PRO A 2 -30.84 13.04 9.30
CA PRO A 2 -31.86 12.90 8.26
C PRO A 2 -32.22 11.43 8.03
N GLU A 3 -33.46 11.19 7.59
CA GLU A 3 -33.92 9.87 7.14
C GLU A 3 -33.44 9.63 5.69
N MET A 4 -32.84 8.47 5.42
CA MET A 4 -32.40 8.05 4.09
C MET A 4 -32.33 6.53 3.98
N SER A 5 -32.19 6.00 2.76
CA SER A 5 -31.94 4.56 2.60
C SER A 5 -30.50 4.19 2.98
N GLY A 6 -30.25 2.93 3.33
CA GLY A 6 -28.90 2.45 3.58
C GLY A 6 -27.95 2.65 2.39
N ALA A 7 -28.46 2.47 1.17
CA ALA A 7 -27.72 2.76 -0.05
C ALA A 7 -27.36 4.24 -0.20
N GLN A 8 -28.26 5.17 0.14
CA GLN A 8 -27.97 6.60 0.16
C GLN A 8 -26.94 6.95 1.23
N ALA A 9 -27.03 6.34 2.42
CA ALA A 9 -26.04 6.52 3.48
C ALA A 9 -24.64 6.05 3.03
N LEU A 10 -24.55 4.88 2.40
CA LEU A 10 -23.31 4.34 1.83
C LEU A 10 -22.69 5.29 0.81
N VAL A 11 -23.46 5.70 -0.20
CA VAL A 11 -22.95 6.53 -1.30
C VAL A 11 -22.55 7.92 -0.80
N ARG A 12 -23.33 8.53 0.10
CA ARG A 12 -23.01 9.83 0.70
C ARG A 12 -21.78 9.76 1.59
N GLN A 13 -21.61 8.70 2.37
CA GLN A 13 -20.41 8.54 3.20
C GLN A 13 -19.15 8.29 2.34
N LEU A 14 -19.24 7.46 1.30
CA LEU A 14 -18.13 7.26 0.36
C LEU A 14 -17.74 8.59 -0.31
N ARG A 15 -18.71 9.39 -0.73
CA ARG A 15 -18.45 10.73 -1.27
C ARG A 15 -17.77 11.64 -0.25
N SER A 16 -18.25 11.65 1.00
CA SER A 16 -17.63 12.41 2.11
C SER A 16 -16.15 12.06 2.25
N GLU A 17 -15.83 10.77 2.20
CA GLU A 17 -14.46 10.24 2.25
C GLU A 17 -13.60 10.53 1.00
N GLY A 18 -14.14 11.25 0.02
CA GLY A 18 -13.44 11.66 -1.20
C GLY A 18 -13.44 10.62 -2.32
N VAL A 19 -14.34 9.63 -2.28
CA VAL A 19 -14.52 8.68 -3.37
C VAL A 19 -15.16 9.38 -4.56
N ASP A 20 -14.48 9.31 -5.70
CA ASP A 20 -14.97 9.85 -6.97
C ASP A 20 -15.21 8.76 -8.03
N THR A 21 -14.77 7.52 -7.79
CA THR A 21 -14.83 6.42 -8.76
C THR A 21 -15.11 5.11 -8.04
N ILE A 22 -16.07 4.34 -8.56
CA ILE A 22 -16.41 3.00 -8.06
C ILE A 22 -16.42 2.01 -9.23
N PHE A 23 -15.78 0.86 -9.04
CA PHE A 23 -15.75 -0.24 -10.01
C PHE A 23 -16.73 -1.33 -9.56
N ALA A 24 -17.79 -1.57 -10.34
CA ALA A 24 -18.88 -2.44 -9.90
C ALA A 24 -19.39 -3.37 -11.00
N LEU A 25 -19.97 -4.50 -10.59
CA LEU A 25 -20.81 -5.34 -11.43
C LEU A 25 -22.22 -5.42 -10.82
N PRO A 26 -23.28 -5.00 -11.53
CA PRO A 26 -24.64 -5.00 -10.98
C PRO A 26 -25.16 -6.40 -10.71
N GLY A 27 -26.02 -6.52 -9.70
CA GLY A 27 -26.77 -7.73 -9.43
C GLY A 27 -27.74 -7.56 -8.26
N VAL A 28 -28.67 -8.53 -8.12
CA VAL A 28 -29.88 -8.38 -7.31
C VAL A 28 -29.63 -7.93 -5.86
N GLN A 29 -28.57 -8.42 -5.22
CA GLN A 29 -28.28 -8.13 -3.81
C GLN A 29 -27.62 -6.75 -3.55
N ILE A 30 -27.33 -5.97 -4.59
CA ILE A 30 -26.75 -4.62 -4.45
C ILE A 30 -27.48 -3.58 -5.32
N MET A 31 -28.67 -3.89 -5.83
CA MET A 31 -29.42 -3.00 -6.73
C MET A 31 -29.75 -1.64 -6.10
N ALA A 32 -30.10 -1.61 -4.81
CA ALA A 32 -30.35 -0.35 -4.10
C ALA A 32 -29.11 0.57 -4.11
N ALA A 33 -27.90 0.01 -4.04
CA ALA A 33 -26.67 0.79 -4.17
C ALA A 33 -26.51 1.38 -5.59
N PHE A 34 -26.90 0.65 -6.63
CA PHE A 34 -26.91 1.17 -8.00
C PHE A 34 -27.92 2.31 -8.19
N ASP A 35 -29.08 2.25 -7.55
CA ASP A 35 -30.06 3.34 -7.57
C ASP A 35 -29.49 4.61 -6.92
N ALA A 36 -28.87 4.48 -5.73
CA ALA A 36 -28.22 5.61 -5.06
C ALA A 36 -26.99 6.15 -5.84
N LEU A 37 -26.24 5.29 -6.52
CA LEU A 37 -25.14 5.71 -7.39
C LEU A 37 -25.64 6.44 -8.63
N HIS A 38 -26.81 6.05 -9.17
CA HIS A 38 -27.46 6.79 -10.24
C HIS A 38 -27.90 8.18 -9.78
N GLU A 39 -28.44 8.32 -8.57
CA GLU A 39 -28.73 9.64 -7.97
C GLU A 39 -27.46 10.51 -7.85
N ALA A 40 -26.32 9.88 -7.52
CA ALA A 40 -25.02 10.53 -7.36
C ALA A 40 -24.14 10.55 -8.62
N GLN A 41 -24.69 10.31 -9.81
CA GLN A 41 -23.92 10.13 -11.06
C GLN A 41 -23.09 11.35 -11.50
N ASN A 42 -23.38 12.53 -10.95
CA ASN A 42 -22.60 13.76 -11.18
C ASN A 42 -21.40 13.91 -10.24
N ASP A 43 -21.35 13.13 -9.16
CA ASP A 43 -20.30 13.18 -8.14
C ASP A 43 -19.39 11.95 -8.16
N ILE A 44 -19.94 10.77 -8.46
CA ILE A 44 -19.22 9.50 -8.51
C ILE A 44 -19.30 8.89 -9.90
N ASN A 45 -18.15 8.65 -10.51
CA ASN A 45 -18.01 7.91 -11.75
C ASN A 45 -18.14 6.40 -11.49
N LEU A 46 -19.22 5.81 -12.00
CA LEU A 46 -19.47 4.37 -11.89
C LEU A 46 -18.93 3.63 -13.12
N VAL A 47 -17.96 2.72 -12.91
CA VAL A 47 -17.36 1.91 -13.96
C VAL A 47 -17.93 0.49 -13.91
N HIS A 48 -18.73 0.13 -14.91
CA HIS A 48 -19.28 -1.23 -15.04
C HIS A 48 -18.27 -2.20 -15.64
N VAL A 49 -17.97 -3.27 -14.92
CA VAL A 49 -17.10 -4.34 -15.42
C VAL A 49 -17.90 -5.47 -16.09
N ARG A 50 -17.21 -6.53 -16.54
CA ARG A 50 -17.83 -7.75 -17.10
C ARG A 50 -17.53 -9.01 -16.29
N HIS A 51 -16.72 -8.88 -15.26
CA HIS A 51 -16.34 -9.95 -14.33
C HIS A 51 -15.90 -9.31 -13.01
N GLU A 52 -16.32 -9.85 -11.86
CA GLU A 52 -16.09 -9.21 -10.56
C GLU A 52 -14.60 -9.10 -10.22
N GLN A 53 -13.79 -10.06 -10.65
CA GLN A 53 -12.32 -9.96 -10.58
C GLN A 53 -11.78 -8.61 -11.08
N ALA A 54 -12.34 -8.06 -12.17
CA ALA A 54 -11.92 -6.78 -12.71
C ALA A 54 -12.21 -5.60 -11.78
N THR A 55 -13.26 -5.65 -10.94
CA THR A 55 -13.59 -4.56 -10.00
C THR A 55 -12.40 -4.27 -9.08
N THR A 56 -11.90 -5.30 -8.40
CA THR A 56 -10.80 -5.19 -7.44
C THR A 56 -9.44 -4.92 -8.08
N TYR A 57 -9.16 -5.45 -9.28
CA TYR A 57 -7.92 -5.08 -9.99
C TYR A 57 -7.93 -3.64 -10.49
N MET A 58 -9.08 -3.16 -10.98
CA MET A 58 -9.22 -1.75 -11.35
C MET A 58 -9.12 -0.84 -10.13
N ALA A 59 -9.73 -1.22 -9.00
CA ALA A 59 -9.61 -0.49 -7.73
C ALA A 59 -8.15 -0.43 -7.24
N ASP A 60 -7.42 -1.55 -7.28
CA ASP A 60 -6.00 -1.61 -6.94
C ASP A 60 -5.14 -0.73 -7.86
N GLY A 61 -5.37 -0.81 -9.18
CA GLY A 61 -4.69 0.02 -10.16
C GLY A 61 -4.99 1.52 -9.97
N TYR A 62 -6.25 1.86 -9.71
CA TYR A 62 -6.68 3.23 -9.42
C TYR A 62 -5.99 3.77 -8.16
N ALA A 63 -5.95 2.97 -7.08
CA ALA A 63 -5.30 3.38 -5.84
C ALA A 63 -3.80 3.65 -6.05
N LYS A 64 -3.11 2.79 -6.79
CA LYS A 64 -1.68 2.95 -7.13
C LYS A 64 -1.41 4.16 -8.02
N ALA A 65 -2.29 4.44 -8.98
CA ALA A 65 -2.09 5.52 -9.94
C ALA A 65 -2.42 6.90 -9.36
N THR A 66 -3.35 6.98 -8.43
CA THR A 66 -3.89 8.25 -7.93
C THR A 66 -3.48 8.58 -6.49
N GLY A 67 -3.05 7.58 -5.72
CA GLY A 67 -2.86 7.70 -4.27
C GLY A 67 -4.16 7.75 -3.45
N LYS A 68 -5.33 7.60 -4.09
CA LYS A 68 -6.64 7.56 -3.44
C LYS A 68 -7.06 6.14 -3.06
N VAL A 69 -8.14 6.00 -2.30
CA VAL A 69 -8.75 4.69 -2.03
C VAL A 69 -9.46 4.19 -3.29
N GLY A 70 -9.18 2.97 -3.71
CA GLY A 70 -9.94 2.29 -4.75
C GLY A 70 -11.18 1.60 -4.17
N VAL A 71 -12.35 1.78 -4.78
CA VAL A 71 -13.59 1.16 -4.30
C VAL A 71 -14.13 0.16 -5.33
N ALA A 72 -14.29 -1.09 -4.90
CA ALA A 72 -14.90 -2.17 -5.66
C ALA A 72 -16.24 -2.56 -5.06
N MET A 73 -17.21 -2.96 -5.88
CA MET A 73 -18.52 -3.43 -5.42
C MET A 73 -18.95 -4.71 -6.15
N ALA A 74 -19.38 -5.71 -5.39
CA ALA A 74 -19.80 -7.01 -5.92
C ALA A 74 -20.95 -7.63 -5.12
N VAL A 75 -21.76 -8.45 -5.78
CA VAL A 75 -22.79 -9.30 -5.14
C VAL A 75 -22.15 -10.36 -4.21
N PRO A 76 -22.91 -10.97 -3.27
CA PRO A 76 -22.39 -12.01 -2.40
C PRO A 76 -21.98 -13.29 -3.13
N GLY A 77 -21.43 -14.21 -2.35
CA GLY A 77 -21.09 -15.56 -2.71
C GLY A 77 -20.16 -15.55 -3.92
N PRO A 78 -20.55 -16.10 -5.08
CA PRO A 78 -19.68 -16.17 -6.25
C PRO A 78 -19.13 -14.81 -6.67
N GLY A 79 -19.88 -13.71 -6.56
CA GLY A 79 -19.40 -12.39 -6.98
C GLY A 79 -18.26 -11.87 -6.11
N ALA A 80 -18.45 -11.88 -4.79
CA ALA A 80 -17.43 -11.51 -3.82
C ALA A 80 -16.21 -12.45 -3.93
N LEU A 81 -16.42 -13.76 -4.08
CA LEU A 81 -15.35 -14.73 -4.26
C LEU A 81 -14.56 -14.49 -5.56
N ASN A 82 -15.22 -14.14 -6.66
CA ASN A 82 -14.56 -13.76 -7.91
C ASN A 82 -13.72 -12.47 -7.75
N ALA A 83 -14.15 -11.54 -6.90
CA ALA A 83 -13.42 -10.32 -6.56
C ALA A 83 -12.21 -10.56 -5.64
N SER A 84 -12.17 -11.67 -4.88
CA SER A 84 -11.13 -11.95 -3.88
C SER A 84 -9.69 -11.94 -4.44
N ALA A 85 -9.49 -12.34 -5.70
CA ALA A 85 -8.16 -12.43 -6.31
C ALA A 85 -7.47 -11.05 -6.43
N GLY A 86 -8.21 -10.02 -6.85
CA GLY A 86 -7.66 -8.66 -6.91
C GLY A 86 -7.48 -8.07 -5.52
N LEU A 87 -8.35 -8.40 -4.57
CA LEU A 87 -8.19 -8.00 -3.17
C LEU A 87 -6.93 -8.61 -2.54
N GLY A 88 -6.64 -9.89 -2.78
CA GLY A 88 -5.39 -10.52 -2.36
C GLY A 88 -4.15 -9.87 -2.96
N THR A 89 -4.25 -9.37 -4.20
CA THR A 89 -3.18 -8.60 -4.84
C THR A 89 -2.98 -7.25 -4.16
N ALA A 90 -4.07 -6.52 -3.89
CA ALA A 90 -4.07 -5.28 -3.12
C ALA A 90 -3.46 -5.49 -1.73
N PHE A 91 -3.80 -6.61 -1.07
CA PHE A 91 -3.20 -7.01 0.19
C PHE A 91 -1.70 -7.13 0.03
N ALA A 92 -1.20 -8.03 -0.81
CA ALA A 92 0.23 -8.30 -0.96
C ALA A 92 1.07 -7.06 -1.36
N SER A 93 0.44 -6.08 -2.02
CA SER A 93 1.07 -4.85 -2.50
C SER A 93 0.86 -3.61 -1.62
N SER A 94 0.21 -3.75 -0.46
CA SER A 94 -0.08 -2.66 0.47
C SER A 94 -0.95 -1.55 -0.14
N SER A 95 -1.98 -1.91 -0.89
CA SER A 95 -2.90 -0.95 -1.51
C SER A 95 -4.14 -0.69 -0.66
N PRO A 96 -4.62 0.56 -0.59
CA PRO A 96 -5.88 0.91 0.07
C PRO A 96 -7.07 0.66 -0.88
N VAL A 97 -7.68 -0.53 -0.77
CA VAL A 97 -8.87 -0.91 -1.54
C VAL A 97 -10.01 -1.29 -0.61
N LEU A 98 -11.18 -0.69 -0.80
CA LEU A 98 -12.43 -1.09 -0.15
C LEU A 98 -13.22 -1.99 -1.10
N LEU A 99 -13.52 -3.21 -0.66
CA LEU A 99 -14.55 -4.05 -1.26
C LEU A 99 -15.86 -3.84 -0.50
N VAL A 100 -16.89 -3.32 -1.18
CA VAL A 100 -18.27 -3.41 -0.69
C VAL A 100 -18.89 -4.68 -1.28
N SER A 101 -19.09 -5.68 -0.44
CA SER A 101 -19.72 -6.94 -0.82
C SER A 101 -21.20 -6.94 -0.37
N GLY A 102 -22.09 -7.45 -1.22
CA GLY A 102 -23.45 -7.74 -0.81
C GLY A 102 -23.50 -8.96 0.11
N GLN A 103 -24.69 -9.26 0.63
CA GLN A 103 -25.01 -10.48 1.38
C GLN A 103 -26.41 -10.99 1.03
N ILE A 104 -26.86 -12.12 1.57
CA ILE A 104 -28.30 -12.45 1.65
C ILE A 104 -29.00 -11.52 2.64
N ASP A 105 -30.34 -11.49 2.61
CA ASP A 105 -31.13 -10.69 3.56
C ASP A 105 -30.70 -10.95 5.01
N SER A 106 -30.58 -9.87 5.80
CA SER A 106 -30.06 -9.93 7.17
C SER A 106 -30.84 -10.91 8.05
N GLY A 107 -32.16 -11.00 7.84
CA GLY A 107 -33.04 -11.92 8.55
C GLY A 107 -32.86 -13.40 8.18
N ALA A 108 -32.17 -13.73 7.10
CA ALA A 108 -31.88 -15.10 6.67
C ALA A 108 -30.49 -15.61 7.10
N LEU A 109 -29.62 -14.71 7.58
CA LEU A 109 -28.27 -15.05 8.04
C LEU A 109 -28.28 -16.18 9.08
N GLY A 110 -27.40 -17.16 8.87
CA GLY A 110 -27.21 -18.31 9.77
C GLY A 110 -28.34 -19.35 9.74
N LYS A 111 -29.39 -19.16 8.92
CA LYS A 111 -30.54 -20.08 8.83
C LYS A 111 -30.35 -21.21 7.83
N ARG A 112 -29.34 -21.13 6.94
CA ARG A 112 -28.99 -22.19 5.98
C ARG A 112 -30.16 -22.60 5.09
N GLN A 113 -30.83 -21.62 4.49
CA GLN A 113 -32.08 -21.84 3.76
C GLN A 113 -31.87 -22.16 2.27
N GLY A 114 -30.63 -22.06 1.78
CA GLY A 114 -30.32 -22.20 0.35
C GLY A 114 -30.70 -20.97 -0.45
N GLN A 115 -30.57 -19.78 0.15
CA GLN A 115 -30.84 -18.51 -0.53
C GLN A 115 -29.88 -18.33 -1.73
N LEU A 116 -30.31 -17.58 -2.74
CA LEU A 116 -29.48 -17.30 -3.90
C LEU A 116 -28.17 -16.63 -3.46
N HIS A 117 -27.03 -17.26 -3.80
CA HIS A 117 -25.68 -16.83 -3.45
C HIS A 117 -25.35 -16.88 -1.94
N GLU A 118 -26.09 -17.65 -1.14
CA GLU A 118 -25.77 -17.87 0.27
C GLU A 118 -24.39 -18.52 0.44
N VAL A 119 -23.50 -17.82 1.12
CA VAL A 119 -22.25 -18.34 1.66
C VAL A 119 -22.23 -18.03 3.15
N GLU A 120 -22.17 -19.08 3.96
CA GLU A 120 -22.09 -18.94 5.41
C GLU A 120 -20.83 -18.19 5.80
N ASP A 121 -20.99 -17.19 6.65
CA ASP A 121 -19.88 -16.39 7.19
C ASP A 121 -18.89 -15.94 6.10
N GLN A 122 -19.41 -15.41 4.99
CA GLN A 122 -18.65 -14.93 3.83
C GLN A 122 -17.39 -14.09 4.20
N LEU A 123 -17.48 -13.25 5.23
CA LEU A 123 -16.35 -12.48 5.78
C LEU A 123 -15.11 -13.34 6.10
N ASP A 124 -15.28 -14.60 6.52
CA ASP A 124 -14.16 -15.49 6.88
C ASP A 124 -13.25 -15.77 5.69
N VAL A 125 -13.79 -15.74 4.47
CA VAL A 125 -13.00 -15.91 3.25
C VAL A 125 -12.03 -14.75 3.02
N PHE A 126 -12.41 -13.55 3.49
CA PHE A 126 -11.65 -12.32 3.26
C PHE A 126 -10.70 -11.96 4.41
N LYS A 127 -10.87 -12.54 5.60
CA LYS A 127 -9.97 -12.33 6.76
C LYS A 127 -8.47 -12.42 6.42
N PRO A 128 -7.96 -13.42 5.67
CA PRO A 128 -6.53 -13.52 5.38
C PRO A 128 -6.03 -12.52 4.33
N ILE A 129 -6.94 -11.84 3.61
CA ILE A 129 -6.63 -10.93 2.50
C ILE A 129 -7.17 -9.52 2.73
N THR A 130 -7.57 -9.19 3.95
CA THR A 130 -7.98 -7.85 4.37
C THR A 130 -7.31 -7.50 5.69
N LYS A 131 -7.14 -6.20 5.95
CA LYS A 131 -6.68 -5.70 7.26
C LYS A 131 -7.83 -5.59 8.26
N TRP A 132 -9.03 -5.37 7.75
CA TRP A 132 -10.25 -5.27 8.52
C TRP A 132 -11.42 -5.65 7.64
N ASN A 133 -12.40 -6.34 8.22
CA ASN A 133 -13.65 -6.61 7.57
C ASN A 133 -14.81 -6.53 8.56
N HIS A 134 -15.98 -6.14 8.07
CA HIS A 134 -17.14 -5.93 8.92
C HIS A 134 -18.45 -6.10 8.16
N ARG A 135 -19.47 -6.61 8.85
CA ARG A 135 -20.84 -6.73 8.32
C ARG A 135 -21.71 -5.67 8.98
N VAL A 136 -22.44 -4.92 8.16
CA VAL A 136 -23.40 -3.91 8.63
C VAL A 136 -24.80 -4.43 8.40
N THR A 137 -25.65 -4.47 9.44
CA THR A 137 -27.05 -4.96 9.34
C THR A 137 -28.09 -3.92 9.69
N ARG A 138 -27.66 -2.69 10.01
CA ARG A 138 -28.55 -1.55 10.28
C ARG A 138 -28.11 -0.32 9.49
N VAL A 139 -29.08 0.49 9.06
CA VAL A 139 -28.83 1.66 8.21
C VAL A 139 -27.96 2.69 8.93
N GLU A 140 -28.23 2.93 10.21
CA GLU A 140 -27.53 3.90 11.04
C GLU A 140 -26.03 3.59 11.27
N GLU A 141 -25.60 2.34 11.05
CA GLU A 141 -24.22 1.89 11.24
C GLU A 141 -23.35 2.11 9.98
N ILE A 142 -23.96 2.28 8.81
CA ILE A 142 -23.25 2.35 7.53
C ILE A 142 -22.22 3.49 7.52
N PRO A 143 -22.54 4.74 7.93
CA PRO A 143 -21.57 5.82 7.92
C PRO A 143 -20.32 5.53 8.77
N GLU A 144 -20.52 5.02 10.00
CA GLU A 144 -19.43 4.70 10.92
C GLU A 144 -18.56 3.54 10.38
N ALA A 145 -19.18 2.50 9.83
CA ALA A 145 -18.45 1.38 9.24
C ALA A 145 -17.59 1.79 8.04
N VAL A 146 -18.10 2.68 7.18
CA VAL A 146 -17.32 3.24 6.06
C VAL A 146 -16.18 4.12 6.60
N HIS A 147 -16.45 5.02 7.54
CA HIS A 147 -15.41 5.87 8.13
C HIS A 147 -14.28 5.04 8.76
N GLU A 148 -14.64 3.98 9.50
CA GLU A 148 -13.70 3.04 10.11
C GLU A 148 -12.88 2.26 9.06
N ALA A 149 -13.52 1.83 7.96
CA ALA A 149 -12.82 1.21 6.84
C ALA A 149 -11.72 2.12 6.28
N PHE A 150 -12.02 3.42 6.12
CA PHE A 150 -11.07 4.43 5.66
C PHE A 150 -9.95 4.68 6.66
N ARG A 151 -10.24 4.69 7.97
CA ARG A 151 -9.22 4.72 9.02
C ARG A 151 -8.22 3.57 8.87
N HIS A 152 -8.71 2.35 8.70
CA HIS A 152 -7.85 1.18 8.53
C HIS A 152 -6.98 1.26 7.27
N MET A 153 -7.50 1.80 6.17
CA MET A 153 -6.75 1.96 4.92
C MET A 153 -5.72 3.09 4.96
N ARG A 154 -5.96 4.17 5.72
CA ARG A 154 -5.13 5.38 5.77
C ARG A 154 -4.07 5.38 6.89
N THR A 155 -4.20 4.52 7.89
CA THR A 155 -3.28 4.47 9.05
C THR A 155 -2.28 3.32 8.98
N GLY A 156 -1.05 3.57 9.42
CA GLY A 156 0.03 2.56 9.42
C GLY A 156 0.30 2.03 8.01
N ARG A 157 0.41 0.72 7.85
CA ARG A 157 0.49 0.08 6.54
C ARG A 157 -0.88 0.02 5.84
N PRO A 158 -1.03 0.62 4.64
CA PRO A 158 -2.25 0.49 3.87
C PRO A 158 -2.45 -0.95 3.41
N ARG A 159 -3.70 -1.41 3.48
CA ARG A 159 -4.14 -2.75 3.09
C ARG A 159 -5.63 -2.68 2.73
N PRO A 160 -6.14 -3.61 1.93
CA PRO A 160 -7.55 -3.66 1.60
C PRO A 160 -8.41 -3.99 2.82
N VAL A 161 -9.66 -3.61 2.73
CA VAL A 161 -10.71 -3.87 3.72
C VAL A 161 -12.00 -4.30 3.01
N GLU A 162 -12.89 -4.97 3.74
CA GLU A 162 -14.20 -5.39 3.23
C GLU A 162 -15.34 -4.87 4.11
N LEU A 163 -16.37 -4.33 3.47
CA LEU A 163 -17.65 -4.03 4.08
C LEU A 163 -18.74 -4.86 3.44
N GLU A 164 -19.31 -5.76 4.22
CA GLU A 164 -20.40 -6.62 3.79
C GLU A 164 -21.76 -6.04 4.22
N ILE A 165 -22.66 -5.84 3.26
CA ILE A 165 -23.96 -5.19 3.53
C ILE A 165 -25.10 -6.00 2.89
N PRO A 166 -26.06 -6.53 3.68
CA PRO A 166 -27.26 -7.16 3.17
C PRO A 166 -28.15 -6.24 2.31
N PRO A 167 -28.84 -6.77 1.29
CA PRO A 167 -29.71 -6.01 0.39
C PRO A 167 -30.86 -5.30 1.10
N ASP A 168 -31.47 -5.95 2.09
CA ASP A 168 -32.50 -5.34 2.93
C ASP A 168 -31.95 -4.16 3.74
N THR A 169 -30.70 -4.26 4.23
CA THR A 169 -30.04 -3.14 4.91
C THR A 169 -29.77 -1.97 3.96
N LEU A 170 -29.38 -2.24 2.70
CA LEU A 170 -29.22 -1.21 1.67
C LEU A 170 -30.56 -0.56 1.28
N ALA A 171 -31.65 -1.32 1.25
CA ALA A 171 -32.96 -0.86 0.79
C ALA A 171 -33.77 -0.15 1.89
N ASN A 172 -33.60 -0.54 3.15
CA ASN A 172 -34.36 0.01 4.27
C ASN A 172 -34.06 1.50 4.50
N LEU A 173 -35.05 2.21 5.05
CA LEU A 173 -34.90 3.58 5.54
C LEU A 173 -34.40 3.57 6.99
N GLY A 174 -33.56 4.54 7.32
CA GLY A 174 -33.09 4.77 8.68
C GLY A 174 -32.55 6.18 8.87
N MET A 175 -32.34 6.53 10.14
CA MET A 175 -31.76 7.80 10.54
C MET A 175 -30.24 7.65 10.55
N ALA A 176 -29.53 8.39 9.70
CA ALA A 176 -28.08 8.31 9.58
C ALA A 176 -27.46 9.71 9.44
N ASP A 177 -26.34 9.96 10.12
CA ASP A 177 -25.53 11.18 9.94
C ASP A 177 -24.23 10.83 9.20
N ILE A 178 -23.89 11.64 8.20
CA ILE A 178 -22.65 11.50 7.46
C ILE A 178 -21.51 12.05 8.31
N ILE A 179 -20.41 11.30 8.37
CA ILE A 179 -19.22 11.62 9.14
C ILE A 179 -18.22 12.33 8.21
N GLU A 180 -17.67 13.43 8.70
CA GLU A 180 -16.60 14.15 8.00
C GLU A 180 -15.29 13.35 8.07
N PRO A 181 -14.44 13.38 7.03
CA PRO A 181 -13.17 12.66 7.03
C PRO A 181 -12.24 13.16 8.14
N GLU A 182 -11.52 12.22 8.75
CA GLU A 182 -10.47 12.53 9.71
C GLU A 182 -9.09 12.50 9.03
N GLU A 183 -8.21 13.44 9.41
CA GLU A 183 -6.81 13.42 9.04
C GLU A 183 -6.00 12.60 10.05
N TYR A 184 -5.32 11.57 9.56
CA TYR A 184 -4.45 10.75 10.39
C TYR A 184 -2.99 11.19 10.24
N PRO A 185 -2.37 11.77 11.29
CA PRO A 185 -0.99 12.21 11.20
C PRO A 185 -0.07 11.00 10.97
N ALA A 186 0.88 11.18 10.07
CA ALA A 186 1.91 10.18 9.79
C ALA A 186 2.77 9.91 11.04
N ALA A 187 3.04 8.64 11.33
CA ALA A 187 3.80 8.24 12.52
C ALA A 187 5.24 8.77 12.46
N SER A 188 5.67 9.48 13.50
CA SER A 188 7.04 10.01 13.62
C SER A 188 7.98 9.02 14.30
N ALA A 189 9.26 9.03 13.93
CA ALA A 189 10.28 8.30 14.66
C ALA A 189 10.69 9.01 15.96
N SER A 190 11.17 8.25 16.94
CA SER A 190 11.72 8.79 18.17
C SER A 190 13.03 9.56 17.90
N VAL A 191 13.31 10.59 18.69
CA VAL A 191 14.54 11.39 18.57
C VAL A 191 15.79 10.51 18.78
N ASP A 192 15.71 9.56 19.70
CA ASP A 192 16.82 8.67 20.03
C ASP A 192 17.12 7.68 18.89
N ASP A 193 16.09 7.11 18.27
CA ASP A 193 16.28 6.21 17.12
C ASP A 193 16.85 6.95 15.92
N ILE A 194 16.37 8.17 15.65
CA ILE A 194 16.94 9.03 14.60
C ILE A 194 18.40 9.39 14.91
N ALA A 195 18.73 9.69 16.17
CA ALA A 195 20.12 9.96 16.56
C ALA A 195 21.03 8.74 16.38
N ARG A 196 20.54 7.54 16.72
CA ARG A 196 21.25 6.27 16.51
C ARG A 196 21.44 5.96 15.02
N ALA A 197 20.40 6.11 14.21
CA ALA A 197 20.46 5.91 12.76
C ALA A 197 21.47 6.88 12.11
N ALA A 198 21.41 8.17 12.48
CA ALA A 198 22.34 9.18 12.00
C ALA A 198 23.78 8.82 12.37
N LYS A 199 24.03 8.38 13.61
CA LYS A 199 25.37 7.94 14.05
C LYS A 199 25.87 6.75 13.23
N MET A 200 25.06 5.71 13.08
CA MET A 200 25.40 4.52 12.29
C MET A 200 25.76 4.89 10.85
N LEU A 201 24.95 5.74 10.21
CA LEU A 201 25.21 6.22 8.85
C LEU A 201 26.44 7.10 8.78
N SER A 202 26.73 7.91 9.79
CA SER A 202 27.92 8.78 9.82
C SER A 202 29.22 7.96 9.89
N GLU A 203 29.23 6.89 10.68
CA GLU A 203 30.38 6.01 10.90
C GLU A 203 30.60 5.01 9.75
N ALA A 204 29.56 4.72 8.96
CA ALA A 204 29.62 3.80 7.83
C ALA A 204 30.65 4.23 6.78
N GLN A 205 31.47 3.30 6.29
CA GLN A 205 32.40 3.53 5.20
C GLN A 205 31.73 3.31 3.84
N ARG A 206 30.83 2.32 3.74
CA ARG A 206 30.13 1.95 2.51
C ARG A 206 28.64 1.75 2.78
N PRO A 207 27.91 2.82 3.19
CA PRO A 207 26.47 2.72 3.37
C PRO A 207 25.78 2.49 2.03
N ALA A 208 24.59 1.88 2.07
CA ALA A 208 23.67 1.77 0.95
C ALA A 208 22.22 2.00 1.42
N ILE A 209 21.34 2.39 0.51
CA ILE A 209 19.91 2.56 0.76
C ILE A 209 19.14 1.58 -0.13
N ILE A 210 18.16 0.90 0.46
CA ILE A 210 17.13 0.17 -0.30
C ILE A 210 15.76 0.78 -0.01
N ALA A 211 15.20 1.44 -1.00
CA ALA A 211 13.86 2.01 -0.95
C ALA A 211 12.85 0.95 -1.42
N GLY A 212 11.80 0.73 -0.63
CA GLY A 212 10.67 -0.12 -0.98
C GLY A 212 9.41 0.66 -1.29
N GLY A 213 8.34 -0.07 -1.62
CA GLY A 213 7.05 0.53 -2.00
C GLY A 213 6.47 1.48 -0.95
N GLY A 214 6.76 1.28 0.34
CA GLY A 214 6.34 2.18 1.41
C GLY A 214 6.93 3.60 1.26
N SER A 215 8.15 3.71 0.71
CA SER A 215 8.77 5.00 0.43
C SER A 215 8.08 5.75 -0.71
N LEU A 216 7.57 5.02 -1.72
CA LEU A 216 6.80 5.61 -2.81
C LEU A 216 5.42 6.06 -2.30
N ILE A 217 4.73 5.20 -1.54
CA ILE A 217 3.42 5.51 -0.93
C ILE A 217 3.51 6.76 -0.04
N ALA A 218 4.55 6.87 0.79
CA ALA A 218 4.77 8.04 1.65
C ALA A 218 5.21 9.30 0.88
N GLY A 219 5.62 9.18 -0.39
CA GLY A 219 6.20 10.29 -1.15
C GLY A 219 7.55 10.77 -0.62
N ALA A 220 8.41 9.84 -0.17
CA ALA A 220 9.67 10.12 0.54
C ALA A 220 10.88 10.43 -0.38
N GLY A 221 10.65 10.68 -1.68
CA GLY A 221 11.71 10.76 -2.69
C GLY A 221 12.74 11.85 -2.44
N ALA A 222 12.29 13.05 -2.05
CA ALA A 222 13.18 14.18 -1.80
C ALA A 222 14.03 13.96 -0.54
N GLU A 223 13.43 13.42 0.52
CA GLU A 223 14.08 13.08 1.77
C GLU A 223 15.12 11.97 1.59
N LEU A 224 14.77 10.93 0.81
CA LEU A 224 15.69 9.87 0.39
C LEU A 224 16.93 10.43 -0.30
N LEU A 225 16.77 11.34 -1.27
CA LEU A 225 17.89 11.95 -1.98
C LEU A 225 18.78 12.77 -1.05
N ARG A 226 18.20 13.58 -0.16
CA ARG A 226 18.99 14.36 0.82
C ARG A 226 19.86 13.45 1.69
N VAL A 227 19.29 12.35 2.20
CA VAL A 227 20.07 11.38 3.00
C VAL A 227 21.13 10.67 2.16
N ALA A 228 20.79 10.25 0.94
CA ALA A 228 21.73 9.60 0.02
C ALA A 228 22.95 10.50 -0.29
N GLU A 229 22.72 11.79 -0.52
CA GLU A 229 23.75 12.79 -0.80
C GLU A 229 24.67 13.01 0.40
N MET A 230 24.13 13.22 1.60
CA MET A 230 24.97 13.42 2.79
C MET A 230 25.75 12.15 3.18
N ALA A 231 25.11 11.00 3.07
CA ALA A 231 25.72 9.71 3.42
C ALA A 231 26.61 9.13 2.31
N GLN A 232 26.61 9.73 1.11
CA GLN A 232 27.27 9.19 -0.09
C GLN A 232 26.87 7.73 -0.34
N ALA A 233 25.56 7.45 -0.28
CA ALA A 233 25.00 6.11 -0.32
C ALA A 233 24.30 5.83 -1.65
N PRO A 234 24.64 4.76 -2.40
CA PRO A 234 23.84 4.30 -3.53
C PRO A 234 22.42 3.94 -3.09
N VAL A 235 21.45 4.24 -3.95
CA VAL A 235 20.03 3.96 -3.75
C VAL A 235 19.58 2.87 -4.71
N MET A 236 19.20 1.73 -4.15
CA MET A 236 18.51 0.65 -4.83
C MET A 236 17.00 0.82 -4.62
N THR A 237 16.19 0.56 -5.64
CA THR A 237 14.72 0.49 -5.49
C THR A 237 14.24 -0.95 -5.56
N THR A 238 13.14 -1.26 -4.87
CA THR A 238 12.33 -2.44 -5.22
C THR A 238 11.53 -2.17 -6.49
N GLN A 239 10.97 -3.21 -7.12
CA GLN A 239 10.03 -3.04 -8.23
C GLN A 239 8.87 -2.10 -7.89
N SER A 240 8.34 -2.20 -6.67
CA SER A 240 7.22 -1.39 -6.18
C SER A 240 7.56 0.07 -5.85
N SER A 241 8.83 0.46 -5.94
CA SER A 241 9.29 1.83 -5.67
C SER A 241 10.05 2.46 -6.83
N LYS A 242 9.99 1.86 -8.02
CA LYS A 242 10.46 2.51 -9.25
C LYS A 242 9.78 3.88 -9.38
N GLY A 243 10.61 4.91 -9.60
CA GLY A 243 10.14 6.29 -9.67
C GLY A 243 10.09 7.05 -8.34
N VAL A 244 10.38 6.42 -7.19
CA VAL A 244 10.50 7.15 -5.91
C VAL A 244 11.59 8.23 -5.98
N ILE A 245 12.65 7.96 -6.75
CA ILE A 245 13.63 8.94 -7.21
C ILE A 245 13.82 8.77 -8.72
N SER A 246 14.30 9.80 -9.41
CA SER A 246 14.60 9.72 -10.84
C SER A 246 15.66 8.64 -11.12
N GLU A 247 15.41 7.77 -12.09
CA GLU A 247 16.38 6.75 -12.48
C GLU A 247 17.65 7.32 -13.12
N ALA A 248 17.57 8.58 -13.60
CA ALA A 248 18.69 9.36 -14.11
C ALA A 248 19.55 9.96 -12.98
N ASN A 249 19.05 9.97 -11.73
CA ASN A 249 19.80 10.51 -10.60
C ASN A 249 21.14 9.74 -10.41
N PRO A 250 22.26 10.42 -10.12
CA PRO A 250 23.56 9.78 -9.90
C PRO A 250 23.58 8.72 -8.79
N TYR A 251 22.75 8.89 -7.75
CA TYR A 251 22.67 7.94 -6.63
C TYR A 251 21.80 6.72 -6.94
N HIS A 252 20.96 6.75 -7.98
CA HIS A 252 20.13 5.60 -8.35
C HIS A 252 20.95 4.54 -9.09
N THR A 253 21.10 3.37 -8.47
CA THR A 253 21.90 2.25 -9.00
C THR A 253 21.07 1.18 -9.71
N GLY A 254 19.75 1.25 -9.64
CA GLY A 254 18.85 0.33 -10.33
C GLY A 254 17.78 -0.30 -9.44
N THR A 255 16.93 -1.10 -10.06
CA THR A 255 15.86 -1.84 -9.39
C THR A 255 16.34 -3.24 -9.01
N ASN A 256 16.22 -3.59 -7.74
CA ASN A 256 16.47 -4.91 -7.22
C ASN A 256 15.18 -5.75 -7.19
N TYR A 257 15.22 -6.90 -7.85
CA TYR A 257 14.16 -7.90 -7.84
C TYR A 257 14.70 -9.25 -7.38
N VAL A 258 14.47 -9.56 -6.10
CA VAL A 258 14.85 -10.81 -5.44
C VAL A 258 16.34 -11.16 -5.62
N ALA A 259 16.70 -11.82 -6.72
CA ALA A 259 18.06 -12.27 -7.04
C ALA A 259 18.74 -11.47 -8.17
N VAL A 260 18.01 -10.59 -8.87
CA VAL A 260 18.51 -9.81 -10.01
C VAL A 260 18.47 -8.33 -9.68
N GLY A 261 19.57 -7.63 -9.91
CA GLY A 261 19.66 -6.18 -9.71
C GLY A 261 20.91 -5.76 -8.94
N PRO A 262 20.95 -4.52 -8.47
CA PRO A 262 22.17 -3.90 -7.95
C PRO A 262 22.64 -4.47 -6.60
N ALA A 263 21.80 -5.23 -5.89
CA ALA A 263 22.18 -5.79 -4.59
C ALA A 263 23.38 -6.75 -4.71
N SER A 264 23.53 -7.49 -5.81
CA SER A 264 24.68 -8.39 -6.00
C SER A 264 26.02 -7.66 -6.09
N GLN A 265 26.00 -6.40 -6.53
CA GLN A 265 27.19 -5.56 -6.68
C GLN A 265 27.47 -4.73 -5.44
N ILE A 266 26.42 -4.30 -4.73
CA ILE A 266 26.51 -3.36 -3.59
C ILE A 266 26.65 -4.09 -2.25
N MET A 267 25.88 -5.15 -2.04
CA MET A 267 25.79 -5.81 -0.73
C MET A 267 27.10 -6.45 -0.24
N PRO A 268 27.97 -7.04 -1.09
CA PRO A 268 29.22 -7.66 -0.61
C PRO A 268 30.13 -6.72 0.18
N ASP A 269 30.14 -5.44 -0.19
CA ASP A 269 30.99 -4.41 0.41
C ASP A 269 30.24 -3.48 1.37
N CYS A 270 28.91 -3.60 1.44
CA CYS A 270 28.05 -2.78 2.29
C CYS A 270 28.32 -3.05 3.78
N ASP A 271 28.52 -2.01 4.58
CA ASP A 271 28.67 -2.13 6.03
C ASP A 271 27.43 -1.68 6.82
N VAL A 272 26.65 -0.73 6.27
CA VAL A 272 25.36 -0.29 6.81
C VAL A 272 24.32 -0.20 5.68
N LEU A 273 23.23 -0.94 5.81
CA LEU A 273 22.08 -0.86 4.91
C LEU A 273 20.95 -0.08 5.58
N LEU A 274 20.52 1.01 4.97
CA LEU A 274 19.30 1.72 5.32
C LEU A 274 18.14 1.20 4.48
N ALA A 275 17.31 0.37 5.09
CA ALA A 275 16.08 -0.17 4.52
C ALA A 275 14.90 0.75 4.83
N VAL A 276 14.26 1.29 3.80
CA VAL A 276 13.17 2.28 3.96
C VAL A 276 11.91 1.79 3.25
N GLY A 277 10.82 1.58 4.00
CA GLY A 277 9.52 1.19 3.47
C GLY A 277 9.55 -0.11 2.68
N THR A 278 10.37 -1.07 3.11
CA THR A 278 10.62 -2.33 2.39
C THR A 278 10.56 -3.50 3.35
N ARG A 279 10.02 -4.63 2.87
CA ARG A 279 10.02 -5.90 3.59
C ARG A 279 11.33 -6.65 3.49
N LEU A 280 12.32 -6.09 2.78
CA LEU A 280 13.60 -6.73 2.49
C LEU A 280 13.45 -8.10 1.83
N LEU A 281 12.54 -8.22 0.85
CA LEU A 281 12.43 -9.44 0.04
C LEU A 281 13.53 -9.47 -1.03
N PHE A 282 14.76 -9.79 -0.62
CA PHE A 282 15.87 -10.02 -1.53
C PHE A 282 16.63 -11.29 -1.17
N ARG A 283 17.33 -11.88 -2.14
CA ARG A 283 18.15 -13.07 -1.94
C ARG A 283 19.25 -12.73 -0.93
N GLU A 284 19.40 -13.57 0.08
CA GLU A 284 20.46 -13.40 1.07
C GLU A 284 21.82 -13.20 0.38
N PRO A 285 22.53 -12.10 0.68
CA PRO A 285 23.77 -11.79 0.01
C PRO A 285 24.82 -12.84 0.37
N GLN A 286 25.70 -13.15 -0.59
CA GLN A 286 26.86 -13.96 -0.27
C GLN A 286 27.82 -13.14 0.61
N GLY A 287 28.23 -13.69 1.75
CA GLY A 287 29.14 -13.03 2.67
C GLY A 287 28.46 -12.48 3.92
N LYS A 288 28.99 -11.39 4.46
CA LYS A 288 28.53 -10.82 5.72
C LYS A 288 27.30 -9.95 5.49
N ILE A 289 26.22 -10.22 6.22
CA ILE A 289 25.04 -9.34 6.25
C ILE A 289 25.45 -7.99 6.88
N PRO A 290 25.18 -6.84 6.23
CA PRO A 290 25.49 -5.53 6.79
C PRO A 290 24.68 -5.25 8.05
N ARG A 291 25.08 -4.23 8.80
CA ARG A 291 24.24 -3.69 9.88
C ARG A 291 23.01 -3.03 9.26
N ILE A 292 21.81 -3.43 9.66
CA ILE A 292 20.56 -2.93 9.05
C ILE A 292 19.88 -1.91 9.95
N ILE A 293 19.58 -0.74 9.38
CA ILE A 293 18.60 0.22 9.89
C ILE A 293 17.32 0.00 9.09
N HIS A 294 16.22 -0.40 9.73
CA HIS A 294 14.96 -0.73 9.07
C HIS A 294 13.88 0.26 9.49
N ILE A 295 13.44 1.10 8.55
CA ILE A 295 12.31 2.02 8.71
C ILE A 295 11.11 1.39 8.01
N ASP A 296 10.04 1.11 8.77
CA ASP A 296 8.77 0.63 8.21
C ASP A 296 7.60 1.17 9.03
N ALA A 297 6.44 1.37 8.39
CA ALA A 297 5.22 1.79 9.08
C ALA A 297 4.54 0.62 9.83
N ASP A 298 4.95 -0.60 9.53
CA ASP A 298 4.46 -1.85 10.11
C ASP A 298 5.51 -2.46 11.05
N SER A 299 5.22 -2.49 12.35
CA SER A 299 6.13 -3.09 13.34
C SER A 299 6.40 -4.57 13.06
N ASP A 300 5.45 -5.28 12.45
CA ASP A 300 5.56 -6.72 12.20
C ASP A 300 6.54 -7.04 11.05
N GLU A 301 6.94 -6.05 10.25
CA GLU A 301 7.91 -6.23 9.17
C GLU A 301 9.36 -6.00 9.64
N ILE A 302 9.56 -5.30 10.75
CA ILE A 302 10.89 -5.03 11.32
C ILE A 302 11.55 -6.34 11.76
N GLY A 303 12.74 -6.63 11.22
CA GLY A 303 13.50 -7.82 11.61
C GLY A 303 12.92 -9.16 11.11
N LYS A 304 11.82 -9.14 10.35
CA LYS A 304 11.10 -10.36 9.93
C LYS A 304 11.89 -11.23 8.96
N ASN A 305 12.50 -10.62 7.94
CA ASN A 305 13.25 -11.34 6.90
C ASN A 305 14.77 -11.30 7.11
N PHE A 306 15.28 -10.26 7.78
CA PHE A 306 16.71 -10.09 8.04
C PHE A 306 16.94 -9.53 9.44
N PRO A 307 17.97 -10.00 10.17
CA PRO A 307 18.35 -9.44 11.47
C PRO A 307 18.57 -7.93 11.36
N THR A 308 17.79 -7.17 12.12
CA THR A 308 17.79 -5.71 12.12
C THR A 308 18.47 -5.20 13.37
N GLU A 309 19.47 -4.33 13.23
CA GLU A 309 20.18 -3.73 14.37
C GLU A 309 19.42 -2.54 14.96
N LEU A 310 18.76 -1.77 14.10
CA LEU A 310 17.91 -0.65 14.50
C LEU A 310 16.62 -0.66 13.70
N GLY A 311 15.51 -1.03 14.35
CA GLY A 311 14.17 -0.89 13.81
C GLY A 311 13.55 0.46 14.18
N ILE A 312 12.91 1.12 13.23
CA ILE A 312 12.21 2.39 13.42
C ILE A 312 10.81 2.25 12.85
N VAL A 313 9.81 2.26 13.74
CA VAL A 313 8.40 2.19 13.35
C VAL A 313 7.89 3.59 13.10
N ALA A 314 7.83 3.99 11.82
CA ALA A 314 7.47 5.34 11.42
C ALA A 314 7.08 5.38 9.93
N ASP A 315 6.38 6.45 9.55
CA ASP A 315 6.22 6.79 8.15
C ASP A 315 7.58 7.07 7.49
N ALA A 316 7.76 6.55 6.27
CA ALA A 316 9.04 6.64 5.56
C ALA A 316 9.44 8.09 5.27
N LYS A 317 8.51 8.96 4.87
CA LYS A 317 8.81 10.36 4.57
C LYS A 317 9.17 11.11 5.83
N VAL A 318 8.40 10.94 6.90
CA VAL A 318 8.65 11.60 8.19
C VAL A 318 10.01 11.18 8.74
N ALA A 319 10.28 9.87 8.85
CA ALA A 319 11.53 9.37 9.41
C ALA A 319 12.76 9.78 8.57
N MET A 320 12.65 9.74 7.24
CA MET A 320 13.74 10.19 6.36
C MET A 320 13.96 11.69 6.44
N GLY A 321 12.90 12.49 6.62
CA GLY A 321 12.99 13.92 6.88
C GLY A 321 13.71 14.21 8.20
N GLN A 322 13.32 13.54 9.29
CA GLN A 322 13.98 13.66 10.59
C GLN A 322 15.46 13.26 10.52
N LEU A 323 15.77 12.18 9.81
CA LEU A 323 17.13 11.71 9.60
C LEU A 323 17.97 12.70 8.78
N ALA A 324 17.41 13.28 7.71
CA ALA A 324 18.08 14.29 6.92
C ALA A 324 18.45 15.52 7.76
N GLU A 325 17.52 16.04 8.56
CA GLU A 325 17.82 17.18 9.45
C GLU A 325 18.86 16.81 10.50
N ARG A 326 18.81 15.59 11.04
CA ARG A 326 19.81 15.14 12.02
C ARG A 326 21.21 15.07 11.41
N LEU A 327 21.36 14.47 10.23
CA LEU A 327 22.65 14.36 9.53
C LEU A 327 23.25 15.74 9.21
N LYS A 328 22.40 16.68 8.80
CA LYS A 328 22.78 18.08 8.55
C LYS A 328 23.31 18.76 9.81
N VAL A 329 22.62 18.62 10.95
CA VAL A 329 23.06 19.19 12.24
C VAL A 329 24.39 18.60 12.70
N THR A 330 24.60 17.31 12.48
CA THR A 330 25.88 16.65 12.82
C THR A 330 27.02 16.99 11.86
N GLY A 331 26.76 17.75 10.79
CA GLY A 331 27.79 18.19 9.84
C GLY A 331 28.41 17.04 9.04
N VAL A 332 27.65 15.96 8.78
CA VAL A 332 28.16 14.80 8.05
C VAL A 332 28.52 15.20 6.64
N SER A 333 29.81 15.09 6.32
CA SER A 333 30.36 15.35 4.99
C SER A 333 31.33 14.24 4.66
N LYS A 334 30.85 13.23 3.92
CA LYS A 334 31.69 12.11 3.48
C LYS A 334 32.41 12.42 2.16
N PRO A 335 33.60 11.84 1.94
CA PRO A 335 34.24 11.89 0.62
C PRO A 335 33.30 11.38 -0.46
N SER A 336 33.37 11.99 -1.65
CA SER A 336 32.50 11.60 -2.73
C SER A 336 32.70 10.14 -3.13
N ARG A 337 31.60 9.40 -3.27
CA ARG A 337 31.58 8.03 -3.81
C ARG A 337 31.00 7.96 -5.23
N ALA A 338 30.96 9.09 -5.95
CA ALA A 338 30.28 9.19 -7.24
C ALA A 338 30.76 8.16 -8.27
N ASP A 339 32.08 7.95 -8.39
CA ASP A 339 32.65 6.99 -9.35
C ASP A 339 32.30 5.55 -9.00
N GLU A 340 32.31 5.22 -7.71
CA GLU A 340 31.93 3.90 -7.18
C GLU A 340 30.46 3.61 -7.47
N ILE A 341 29.57 4.56 -7.17
CA ILE A 341 28.13 4.45 -7.41
C ILE A 341 27.84 4.33 -8.92
N ALA A 342 28.51 5.11 -9.75
CA ALA A 342 28.43 4.99 -11.21
C ALA A 342 28.94 3.63 -11.69
N GLY A 343 29.96 3.08 -11.03
CA GLY A 343 30.46 1.71 -11.24
C GLY A 343 29.39 0.66 -10.98
N TYR A 344 28.71 0.71 -9.83
CA TYR A 344 27.62 -0.20 -9.52
C TYR A 344 26.48 -0.14 -10.54
N LYS A 345 26.13 1.06 -10.99
CA LYS A 345 25.09 1.27 -12.00
C LYS A 345 25.45 0.60 -13.34
N ARG A 346 26.70 0.77 -13.81
CA ARG A 346 27.21 0.12 -15.03
C ARG A 346 27.24 -1.40 -14.88
N ALA A 347 27.85 -1.91 -13.80
CA ALA A 347 27.93 -3.35 -13.54
C ALA A 347 26.55 -4.02 -13.47
N THR A 348 25.57 -3.33 -12.89
CA THR A 348 24.18 -3.81 -12.85
C THR A 348 23.57 -3.88 -14.26
N ALA A 349 23.77 -2.84 -15.07
CA ALA A 349 23.25 -2.82 -16.45
C ALA A 349 23.90 -3.90 -17.32
N ASP A 350 25.21 -4.10 -17.19
CA ASP A 350 25.97 -5.13 -17.91
C ASP A 350 25.50 -6.54 -17.50
N SER A 351 25.34 -6.78 -16.19
CA SER A 351 24.84 -8.06 -15.68
C SER A 351 23.43 -8.39 -16.19
N VAL A 352 22.52 -7.40 -16.25
CA VAL A 352 21.17 -7.60 -16.80
C VAL A 352 21.22 -7.89 -18.30
N GLN A 353 22.10 -7.20 -19.05
CA GLN A 353 22.30 -7.45 -20.48
C GLN A 353 22.86 -8.85 -20.75
N GLU A 354 23.76 -9.35 -19.92
CA GLU A 354 24.31 -10.71 -20.03
C GLU A 354 23.27 -11.78 -19.70
N LEU A 355 22.48 -11.58 -18.64
CA LEU A 355 21.45 -12.52 -18.20
C LEU A 355 20.25 -12.60 -19.14
N ALA A 356 19.88 -11.50 -19.79
CA ALA A 356 18.64 -11.38 -20.55
C ALA A 356 18.80 -10.54 -21.84
N PRO A 357 19.72 -10.93 -22.76
CA PRO A 357 20.10 -10.08 -23.89
C PRO A 357 18.95 -9.78 -24.84
N HIS A 358 18.04 -10.74 -25.04
CA HIS A 358 16.87 -10.57 -25.91
C HIS A 358 15.84 -9.63 -25.31
N GLN A 359 15.56 -9.74 -24.02
CA GLN A 359 14.61 -8.88 -23.31
C GLN A 359 15.12 -7.44 -23.27
N VAL A 360 16.41 -7.23 -23.01
CA VAL A 360 17.00 -5.89 -23.04
C VAL A 360 16.98 -5.31 -24.45
N GLY A 361 17.23 -6.12 -25.47
CA GLY A 361 17.12 -5.73 -26.87
C GLY A 361 15.74 -5.19 -27.23
N ILE A 362 14.66 -5.84 -26.77
CA ILE A 362 13.27 -5.41 -27.02
C ILE A 362 12.96 -4.07 -26.35
N ILE A 363 13.49 -3.81 -25.15
CA ILE A 363 13.20 -2.57 -24.41
C ILE A 363 13.97 -1.37 -25.00
N ARG A 364 15.12 -1.63 -25.63
CA ARG A 364 16.00 -0.60 -26.20
C ARG A 364 15.75 -0.31 -27.68
N SER A 365 15.02 -1.18 -28.39
CA SER A 365 14.51 -0.94 -29.74
C SER A 365 13.31 0.00 -29.72
#